data_AF-A0A1S1P970-F1
#
_entry.id   AF-A0A1S1P970-F1
#
_cell.length_a   1.000
_cell.length_b   1.000
_cell.length_c   1.000
_cell.angle_alpha   90.00
_cell.angle_beta   90.00
_cell.angle_gamma   90.00
#
_symmetry.space_group_name_H-M   'P 1'
#
loop_
_entity.id
_entity.type
_entity.pdbx_description
1 polymer ?
#
loop_
_entity_poly.entity_id
_entity_poly.type
_entity_poly.pdbx_seq_one_letter_code
_entity_poly.pdbx_strand_id
1 'polypeptide(L)'
;MSGGADGPLRETAMSVRRPLAAVLLAFLATPAVADPAQLELGKRVFTELAEPRCGACHTLADAGTKGELGPVLDTLKPSASRVATAVSNGIGVMPAFEDLSEEQVKAVALYVQTVTGGKE
;
A
#
# COMPACT_ATOMS: atom_id res chain seq x y z
N MET A 1 -52.71 -40.53 16.82
CA MET A 1 -51.27 -40.20 16.93
C MET A 1 -50.50 -41.33 16.28
N SER A 2 -50.11 -41.17 15.01
CA SER A 2 -48.72 -40.90 14.57
C SER A 2 -47.77 -42.02 14.98
N GLY A 3 -47.10 -42.75 14.09
CA GLY A 3 -46.92 -42.62 12.64
C GLY A 3 -45.62 -43.33 12.25
N GLY A 4 -45.53 -43.77 10.97
CA GLY A 4 -44.34 -44.09 10.14
C GLY A 4 -43.22 -44.95 10.74
N ALA A 5 -42.95 -46.16 10.22
CA ALA A 5 -42.25 -46.45 8.96
C ALA A 5 -40.80 -45.99 8.96
N ASP A 6 -39.84 -46.91 8.76
CA ASP A 6 -38.80 -46.81 7.71
C ASP A 6 -37.79 -47.98 7.79
N GLY A 7 -37.87 -48.85 6.78
CA GLY A 7 -36.84 -48.86 5.73
C GLY A 7 -35.49 -49.56 6.00
N PRO A 8 -35.11 -50.55 5.17
CA PRO A 8 -33.80 -51.22 5.19
C PRO A 8 -32.76 -50.43 4.37
N LEU A 9 -31.50 -50.90 4.29
CA LEU A 9 -30.59 -50.89 3.12
C LEU A 9 -29.17 -51.24 3.59
N ARG A 10 -28.80 -52.53 3.53
CA ARG A 10 -27.93 -53.13 2.49
C ARG A 10 -26.64 -52.35 2.23
N GLU A 11 -25.56 -52.90 2.79
CA GLU A 11 -24.17 -52.69 2.41
C GLU A 11 -23.97 -52.77 0.90
N THR A 12 -23.37 -51.73 0.32
CA THR A 12 -22.48 -51.88 -0.84
C THR A 12 -21.28 -50.95 -0.64
N ALA A 13 -20.10 -51.57 -0.60
CA ALA A 13 -18.82 -50.90 -0.47
C ALA A 13 -18.55 -50.03 -1.71
N MET A 14 -18.48 -48.72 -1.52
CA MET A 14 -18.07 -47.79 -2.57
C MET A 14 -16.55 -47.68 -2.58
N SER A 15 -15.92 -48.38 -3.54
CA SER A 15 -14.49 -48.31 -3.84
C SER A 15 -14.12 -46.88 -4.28
N VAL A 16 -13.60 -46.08 -3.36
CA VAL A 16 -13.08 -44.73 -3.64
C VAL A 16 -11.73 -44.87 -4.34
N ARG A 17 -11.73 -44.81 -5.67
CA ARG A 17 -10.50 -44.63 -6.46
C ARG A 17 -10.05 -43.18 -6.34
N ARG A 18 -8.99 -42.93 -5.57
CA ARG A 18 -8.30 -41.64 -5.44
C ARG A 18 -7.52 -41.32 -6.73
N PRO A 19 -7.77 -40.21 -7.44
CA PRO A 19 -6.71 -39.55 -8.17
C PRO A 19 -6.07 -38.49 -7.26
N LEU A 20 -4.80 -38.70 -6.94
CA LEU A 20 -3.90 -37.66 -6.44
C LEU A 20 -3.91 -36.50 -7.44
N ALA A 21 -4.50 -35.38 -7.06
CA ALA A 21 -4.24 -34.10 -7.72
C ALA A 21 -4.16 -33.02 -6.64
N ALA A 22 -3.13 -33.12 -5.79
CA ALA A 22 -2.70 -31.99 -4.98
C ALA A 22 -2.04 -30.98 -5.93
N VAL A 23 -2.83 -30.06 -6.48
CA VAL A 23 -2.31 -28.86 -7.15
C VAL A 23 -1.72 -27.97 -6.06
N LEU A 24 -0.43 -28.17 -5.79
CA LEU A 24 0.37 -27.22 -5.01
C LEU A 24 0.54 -25.95 -5.86
N LEU A 25 -0.40 -25.00 -5.70
CA LEU A 25 -0.18 -23.61 -6.05
C LEU A 25 0.83 -23.02 -5.06
N ALA A 26 2.11 -23.24 -5.33
CA ALA A 26 3.19 -22.49 -4.69
C ALA A 26 3.17 -21.06 -5.24
N PHE A 27 2.48 -20.15 -4.52
CA PHE A 27 2.63 -18.72 -4.74
C PHE A 27 4.07 -18.34 -4.37
N LEU A 28 4.89 -18.08 -5.39
CA LEU A 28 6.16 -17.39 -5.25
C LEU A 28 5.86 -15.97 -4.80
N ALA A 29 5.94 -15.70 -3.50
CA ALA A 29 5.92 -14.35 -2.96
C ALA A 29 7.20 -13.64 -3.45
N THR A 30 7.08 -12.89 -4.53
CA THR A 30 8.15 -11.99 -4.98
C THR A 30 8.31 -10.89 -3.93
N PRO A 31 9.54 -10.56 -3.51
CA PRO A 31 9.75 -9.41 -2.65
C PRO A 31 9.28 -8.15 -3.40
N ALA A 32 8.48 -7.33 -2.73
CA ALA A 32 7.98 -6.08 -3.26
C ALA A 32 9.13 -5.09 -3.45
N VAL A 33 9.76 -5.13 -4.63
CA VAL A 33 10.52 -4.00 -5.14
C VAL A 33 9.52 -2.89 -5.43
N ALA A 34 9.84 -1.66 -5.03
CA ALA A 34 9.00 -0.50 -5.31
C ALA A 34 8.67 -0.44 -6.81
N ASP A 35 7.37 -0.45 -7.13
CA ASP A 35 6.90 -0.36 -8.50
C ASP A 35 7.32 1.01 -9.09
N PRO A 36 8.07 1.05 -10.21
CA PRO A 36 8.43 2.30 -10.87
C PRO A 36 7.23 3.20 -11.14
N ALA A 37 6.07 2.63 -11.51
CA ALA A 37 4.86 3.41 -11.75
C ALA A 37 4.35 4.11 -10.48
N GLN A 38 4.48 3.45 -9.33
CA GLN A 38 4.09 4.01 -8.03
C GLN A 38 5.04 5.13 -7.59
N LEU A 39 6.35 4.99 -7.87
CA LEU A 39 7.33 6.05 -7.60
C LEU A 39 7.08 7.29 -8.49
N GLU A 40 6.78 7.09 -9.77
CA GLU A 40 6.41 8.18 -10.68
C GLU A 40 5.11 8.87 -10.25
N LEU A 41 4.08 8.10 -9.85
CA LEU A 41 2.86 8.67 -9.27
C LEU A 41 3.19 9.49 -8.01
N GLY A 42 4.01 8.96 -7.11
CA GLY A 42 4.39 9.65 -5.88
C GLY A 42 5.14 10.96 -6.14
N LYS A 43 6.03 10.97 -7.14
CA LYS A 43 6.70 12.19 -7.61
C LYS A 43 5.71 13.21 -8.14
N ARG A 44 4.76 12.79 -8.98
CA ARG A 44 3.70 13.67 -9.49
C ARG A 44 2.79 14.20 -8.39
N VAL A 45 2.45 13.40 -7.38
CA VAL A 45 1.73 13.91 -6.20
C VAL A 45 2.54 14.99 -5.51
N PHE A 46 3.85 14.77 -5.33
CA PHE A 46 4.74 15.73 -4.69
C PHE A 46 4.86 17.05 -5.46
N THR A 47 4.94 17.00 -6.80
CA THR A 47 5.27 18.15 -7.66
C THR A 47 4.10 18.77 -8.40
N GLU A 48 2.94 18.10 -8.48
CA GLU A 48 1.84 18.51 -9.37
C GLU A 48 0.45 18.32 -8.78
N LEU A 49 0.14 17.13 -8.24
CA LEU A 49 -1.25 16.74 -7.96
C LEU A 49 -1.75 17.17 -6.58
N ALA A 50 -0.86 17.31 -5.60
CA ALA A 50 -1.22 17.82 -4.28
C ALA A 50 -1.39 19.35 -4.33
N GLU A 51 -2.42 19.87 -3.66
CA GLU A 51 -2.66 21.30 -3.48
C GLU A 51 -2.77 21.62 -1.98
N PRO A 52 -1.86 22.44 -1.41
CA PRO A 52 -0.66 23.00 -2.04
C PRO A 52 0.38 21.94 -2.40
N ARG A 53 1.12 22.15 -3.50
CA ARG A 53 2.21 21.25 -3.90
C ARG A 53 3.21 21.06 -2.76
N CYS A 54 3.59 19.82 -2.48
CA CYS A 54 4.52 19.50 -1.38
C CYS A 54 5.85 20.27 -1.52
N GLY A 55 6.34 20.39 -2.76
CA GLY A 55 7.54 21.12 -3.12
C GLY A 55 7.52 22.63 -2.84
N ALA A 56 6.34 23.25 -2.67
CA ALA A 56 6.23 24.66 -2.30
C ALA A 56 6.72 24.90 -0.87
N CYS A 57 6.58 23.89 0.00
CA CYS A 57 6.96 23.98 1.40
C CYS A 57 8.24 23.20 1.73
N HIS A 58 8.52 22.10 1.02
CA HIS A 58 9.62 21.21 1.33
C HIS A 58 10.74 21.21 0.30
N THR A 59 11.98 21.13 0.80
CA THR A 59 13.15 20.82 -0.01
C THR A 59 13.25 19.31 -0.19
N LEU A 60 13.40 18.87 -1.44
CA LEU A 60 13.63 17.49 -1.82
C LEU A 60 14.44 17.45 -3.12
N ALA A 61 15.69 17.01 -3.05
CA ALA A 61 16.63 17.09 -4.17
C ALA A 61 16.16 16.32 -5.41
N ASP A 62 15.60 15.11 -5.24
CA ASP A 62 15.09 14.30 -6.35
C ASP A 62 13.95 14.99 -7.13
N ALA A 63 13.09 15.72 -6.41
CA ALA A 63 11.99 16.48 -6.99
C ALA A 63 12.43 17.86 -7.51
N GLY A 64 13.68 18.27 -7.28
CA GLY A 64 14.19 19.59 -7.65
C GLY A 64 13.59 20.74 -6.86
N THR A 65 12.99 20.49 -5.69
CA THR A 65 12.26 21.49 -4.91
C THR A 65 13.13 22.09 -3.80
N LYS A 66 12.86 23.35 -3.44
CA LYS A 66 13.64 24.13 -2.48
C LYS A 66 12.75 24.87 -1.47
N GLY A 67 11.60 24.31 -1.13
CA GLY A 67 10.73 24.90 -0.13
C GLY A 67 11.39 24.90 1.26
N GLU A 68 11.24 25.99 2.00
CA GLU A 68 11.88 26.19 3.32
C GLU A 68 10.87 26.39 4.47
N LEU A 69 9.56 26.36 4.17
CA LEU A 69 8.51 26.45 5.19
C LEU A 69 8.44 25.16 6.02
N GLY A 70 8.61 24.02 5.37
CA GLY A 70 8.71 22.71 5.99
C GLY A 70 10.17 22.24 6.12
N PRO A 71 10.42 21.16 6.86
CA PRO A 71 11.75 20.56 6.96
C PRO A 71 12.29 20.11 5.59
N VAL A 72 13.62 20.14 5.46
CA VAL A 72 14.36 19.52 4.36
C VAL A 72 14.25 18.01 4.45
N LEU A 73 13.58 17.39 3.47
CA LEU A 73 13.24 15.97 3.52
C LEU A 73 14.46 15.08 3.28
N ASP A 74 15.44 15.54 2.50
CA ASP A 74 16.71 14.84 2.26
C ASP A 74 17.48 14.57 3.56
N THR A 75 17.36 15.48 4.54
CA THR A 75 17.96 15.36 5.87
C THR A 75 17.05 14.62 6.83
N LEU A 76 15.74 14.88 6.78
CA LEU A 76 14.76 14.30 7.70
C LEU A 76 14.59 12.79 7.50
N LYS A 77 14.68 12.31 6.26
CA LYS A 77 14.58 10.89 5.87
C LYS A 77 13.41 10.14 6.53
N PRO A 78 12.17 10.65 6.41
CA PRO A 78 11.03 10.05 7.11
C PRO A 78 10.70 8.66 6.56
N SER A 79 10.12 7.80 7.41
CA SER A 79 9.49 6.56 6.98
C SER A 79 8.25 6.84 6.12
N ALA A 80 7.86 5.90 5.26
CA ALA A 80 6.62 6.04 4.48
C ALA A 80 5.39 6.17 5.41
N SER A 81 5.34 5.42 6.51
CA SER A 81 4.25 5.51 7.48
C SER A 81 4.13 6.90 8.10
N ARG A 82 5.26 7.55 8.43
CA ARG A 82 5.28 8.92 8.93
C ARG A 82 4.81 9.93 7.87
N VAL A 83 5.25 9.78 6.62
CA VAL A 83 4.79 10.64 5.52
C VAL A 83 3.29 10.49 5.32
N ALA A 84 2.78 9.27 5.22
CA ALA A 84 1.36 9.00 5.04
C ALA A 84 0.52 9.62 6.17
N THR A 85 0.95 9.44 7.42
CA THR A 85 0.26 10.02 8.59
C THR A 85 0.22 11.55 8.52
N ALA A 86 1.35 12.19 8.18
CA ALA A 86 1.41 13.65 8.08
C ALA A 86 0.57 14.19 6.91
N VAL A 87 0.55 13.50 5.77
CA VAL A 87 -0.27 13.88 4.61
C VAL A 87 -1.76 13.72 4.91
N SER A 88 -2.16 12.62 5.55
CA SER A 88 -3.57 12.35 5.86
C SER A 88 -4.13 13.22 6.98
N ASN A 89 -3.33 13.53 8.00
CA ASN A 89 -3.83 14.20 9.22
C ASN A 89 -3.40 15.66 9.33
N GLY A 90 -2.44 16.10 8.51
CA GLY A 90 -1.72 17.34 8.74
C GLY A 90 -0.80 17.27 9.96
N ILE A 91 0.08 18.26 10.10
CA ILE A 91 0.94 18.44 11.26
C ILE A 91 1.42 19.89 11.39
N GLY A 92 1.05 20.55 12.49
CA GLY A 92 1.39 21.95 12.70
C GLY A 92 0.78 22.85 11.62
N VAL A 93 1.63 23.52 10.84
CA VAL A 93 1.21 24.37 9.71
C VAL A 93 0.97 23.59 8.41
N MET A 94 1.40 22.33 8.34
CA MET A 94 1.14 21.47 7.18
C MET A 94 -0.32 21.00 7.22
N PRO A 95 -1.16 21.34 6.21
CA PRO A 95 -2.55 20.94 6.19
C PRO A 95 -2.70 19.43 5.96
N ALA A 96 -3.88 18.89 6.28
CA ALA A 96 -4.30 17.58 5.81
C ALA A 96 -4.67 17.65 4.31
N PHE A 97 -4.37 16.60 3.56
CA PHE A 97 -4.67 16.51 2.12
C PHE A 97 -5.88 15.62 1.88
N GLU A 98 -7.08 16.16 2.10
CA GLU A 98 -8.35 15.42 2.01
C GLU A 98 -8.73 15.02 0.57
N ASP A 99 -8.21 15.74 -0.42
CA ASP A 99 -8.50 15.50 -1.84
C ASP A 99 -7.62 14.41 -2.48
N LEU A 100 -6.61 13.91 -1.77
CA LEU A 100 -5.76 12.83 -2.26
C LEU A 100 -6.41 11.47 -2.01
N SER A 101 -6.38 10.60 -3.01
CA SER A 101 -6.78 9.21 -2.84
C SER A 101 -5.78 8.44 -1.96
N GLU A 102 -6.21 7.34 -1.35
CA GLU A 102 -5.30 6.48 -0.59
C GLU A 102 -4.10 6.00 -1.41
N GLU A 103 -4.30 5.74 -2.70
CA GLU A 103 -3.25 5.34 -3.62
C GLU A 103 -2.22 6.46 -3.79
N GLN A 104 -2.67 7.70 -3.97
CA GLN A 104 -1.80 8.87 -4.07
C GLN A 104 -1.02 9.11 -2.77
N VAL A 105 -1.66 8.96 -1.61
CA VAL A 105 -1.00 9.08 -0.30
C VAL A 105 0.08 8.02 -0.13
N LYS A 106 -0.23 6.75 -0.46
CA LYS A 106 0.74 5.64 -0.40
C LYS A 106 1.89 5.87 -1.39
N ALA A 107 1.59 6.38 -2.59
CA ALA A 107 2.58 6.66 -3.62
C ALA A 107 3.55 7.77 -3.19
N VAL A 108 3.06 8.92 -2.70
CA VAL A 108 3.94 10.02 -2.25
C VAL A 108 4.75 9.61 -1.03
N ALA A 109 4.17 8.83 -0.12
CA ALA A 109 4.87 8.29 1.05
C ALA A 109 6.04 7.37 0.66
N LEU A 110 5.77 6.41 -0.24
CA LEU A 110 6.80 5.51 -0.76
C LEU A 110 7.88 6.29 -1.52
N TYR A 111 7.48 7.24 -2.36
CA TYR A 111 8.40 8.08 -3.12
C TYR A 111 9.36 8.84 -2.21
N VAL A 112 8.84 9.60 -1.23
CA VAL A 112 9.66 10.39 -0.29
C VAL A 112 10.61 9.48 0.50
N GLN A 113 10.13 8.37 1.04
CA GLN A 113 11.00 7.42 1.76
C GLN A 113 12.11 6.90 0.86
N THR A 114 11.77 6.47 -0.36
CA THR A 114 12.70 5.84 -1.30
C THR A 114 13.82 6.80 -1.68
N VAL A 115 13.49 8.03 -2.08
CA VAL A 115 14.50 8.98 -2.58
C VAL A 115 15.33 9.62 -1.46
N THR A 116 14.83 9.63 -0.22
CA THR A 116 15.57 10.13 0.94
C THR A 116 16.35 9.03 1.67
N GLY A 117 16.06 7.76 1.40
CA GLY A 117 16.63 6.60 2.10
C GLY A 117 16.11 6.43 3.52
N GLY A 118 14.87 6.86 3.78
CA GLY A 118 14.18 6.68 5.06
C GLY A 118 13.98 5.20 5.40
N LYS A 119 13.96 4.89 6.70
CA LYS A 119 13.74 3.53 7.23
C LYS A 119 12.38 3.46 7.92
N GLU A 120 11.83 2.26 8.05
CA GLU A 120 10.59 2.00 8.80
C GLU A 120 10.66 2.47 10.27
#